data_AF-A0A450X203-F1
#
_entry.id   AF-A0A450X203-F1
#
_cell.length_a   1.000
_cell.length_b   1.000
_cell.length_c   1.000
_cell.angle_alpha   90.00
_cell.angle_beta   90.00
_cell.angle_gamma   90.00
#
_symmetry.space_group_name_H-M   'P 1'
#
loop_
_entity.id
_entity.type
_entity.pdbx_description
1 polymer ?
#
loop_
_entity_poly.entity_id
_entity_poly.type
_entity_poly.pdbx_seq_one_letter_code
_entity_poly.pdbx_strand_id
1 'polypeptide(L)'
;MPDLNLVNLGTWIVIVVGWIVVNQQNNARETRKELRARIDLVQTWTFELVDLATGYHTGESGIADKYSNRYQERVIKSRLDRVTRTISSLRKSTLGKSPYNSPHEAYHFRQAVTLHNFDTSEYKAQPPDSELLDDIAMTAQSLMDSLEEAYSKRYHPAWLRRLRLRWRRLS
;
A
#
# COMPACT_ATOMS: atom_id res chain seq x y z
N MET A 1 7.97 -57.77 -24.72
CA MET A 1 8.20 -56.31 -24.84
C MET A 1 6.99 -55.54 -24.29
N PRO A 2 6.86 -55.37 -22.96
CA PRO A 2 5.72 -54.64 -22.41
C PRO A 2 6.10 -53.55 -21.37
N ASP A 3 7.23 -52.85 -21.49
CA ASP A 3 7.62 -51.87 -20.44
C ASP A 3 7.91 -50.46 -20.96
N LEU A 4 8.13 -50.27 -22.27
CA LEU A 4 8.43 -48.95 -22.84
C LEU A 4 7.24 -47.97 -22.74
N ASN A 5 6.01 -48.47 -22.85
CA ASN A 5 4.81 -47.62 -22.85
C ASN A 5 4.49 -47.06 -21.46
N LEU A 6 4.73 -47.84 -20.38
CA LEU A 6 4.52 -47.41 -19.00
C LEU A 6 5.58 -46.40 -18.55
N VAL A 7 6.84 -46.61 -18.90
CA VAL A 7 7.93 -45.66 -18.61
C VAL A 7 7.71 -44.34 -19.35
N ASN A 8 7.27 -44.37 -20.61
CA ASN A 8 6.89 -43.17 -21.34
C ASN A 8 5.70 -42.45 -20.69
N LEU A 9 4.64 -43.18 -20.31
CA LEU A 9 3.46 -42.58 -19.67
C LEU A 9 3.83 -41.91 -18.33
N GLY A 10 4.66 -42.57 -17.51
CA GLY A 10 5.15 -42.02 -16.25
C GLY A 10 5.98 -40.74 -16.45
N THR A 11 6.83 -40.72 -17.47
CA THR A 11 7.62 -39.53 -17.83
C THR A 11 6.71 -38.35 -18.21
N TRP A 12 5.68 -38.60 -19.04
CA TRP A 12 4.71 -37.57 -19.42
C TRP A 12 3.90 -37.05 -18.23
N ILE A 13 3.50 -37.90 -17.29
CA ILE A 13 2.81 -37.49 -16.06
C ILE A 13 3.70 -36.56 -15.23
N VAL A 14 4.98 -36.92 -15.03
CA VAL A 14 5.94 -36.08 -14.28
C VAL A 14 6.14 -34.73 -14.97
N ILE A 15 6.27 -34.72 -16.30
CA ILE A 15 6.40 -33.47 -17.09
C ILE A 15 5.17 -32.58 -16.90
N VAL A 16 3.97 -33.13 -17.04
CA VAL A 16 2.71 -32.36 -16.90
C VAL A 16 2.56 -31.82 -15.49
N VAL A 17 2.82 -32.64 -14.47
CA VAL A 17 2.77 -32.20 -13.06
C VAL A 17 3.82 -31.11 -12.80
N GLY A 18 5.04 -31.29 -13.28
CA GLY A 18 6.11 -30.29 -13.17
C GLY A 18 5.73 -28.96 -13.82
N TRP A 19 5.14 -29.01 -15.01
CA TRP A 19 4.66 -27.82 -15.71
C TRP A 19 3.53 -27.11 -14.94
N ILE A 20 2.56 -27.84 -14.39
CA ILE A 20 1.49 -27.26 -13.57
C ILE A 20 2.06 -26.55 -12.34
N VAL A 21 3.02 -27.18 -11.64
CA VAL A 21 3.66 -26.60 -10.46
C VAL A 21 4.42 -25.33 -10.81
N VAL A 22 5.23 -25.34 -11.87
CA VAL A 22 5.97 -24.16 -12.34
C VAL A 22 5.01 -23.03 -12.75
N ASN A 23 3.94 -23.36 -13.47
CA ASN A 23 2.95 -22.38 -13.90
C ASN A 23 2.25 -21.71 -12.69
N GLN A 24 1.87 -22.49 -11.68
CA GLN A 24 1.29 -21.96 -10.44
C GLN A 24 2.27 -21.07 -9.66
N GLN A 25 3.54 -21.48 -9.55
CA GLN A 25 4.57 -20.68 -8.88
C GLN A 25 4.85 -19.36 -9.61
N ASN A 26 4.90 -19.39 -10.95
CA ASN A 26 5.06 -18.19 -11.77
C ASN A 26 3.87 -17.24 -11.57
N ASN A 27 2.64 -17.73 -11.65
CA ASN A 27 1.45 -16.88 -11.47
C ASN A 27 1.39 -16.26 -10.06
N ALA A 28 1.74 -17.02 -9.03
CA ALA A 28 1.83 -16.51 -7.66
C ALA A 28 2.91 -15.45 -7.50
N ARG A 29 4.06 -15.61 -8.17
CA ARG A 29 5.15 -14.62 -8.18
C ARG A 29 4.72 -13.33 -8.88
N GLU A 30 4.04 -13.43 -10.02
CA GLU A 30 3.57 -12.24 -10.76
C GLU A 30 2.49 -11.50 -9.97
N THR A 31 1.50 -12.21 -9.42
CA THR A 31 0.47 -11.60 -8.54
C THR A 31 1.10 -10.86 -7.34
N ARG A 32 2.18 -11.42 -6.75
CA ARG A 32 2.91 -10.78 -5.66
C ARG A 32 3.58 -9.48 -6.12
N LYS A 33 4.25 -9.48 -7.28
CA LYS A 33 4.91 -8.29 -7.83
C LYS A 33 3.89 -7.20 -8.16
N GLU A 34 2.76 -7.56 -8.77
CA GLU A 34 1.70 -6.62 -9.09
C GLU A 34 1.13 -5.96 -7.84
N LEU A 35 0.89 -6.74 -6.78
CA LEU A 35 0.43 -6.18 -5.51
C LEU A 35 1.49 -5.25 -4.89
N ARG A 36 2.77 -5.64 -4.93
CA ARG A 36 3.87 -4.80 -4.45
C ARG A 36 3.90 -3.46 -5.19
N ALA A 37 3.88 -3.50 -6.52
CA ALA A 37 3.88 -2.29 -7.35
C ALA A 37 2.70 -1.37 -7.04
N ARG A 38 1.51 -1.92 -6.76
CA ARG A 38 0.35 -1.11 -6.36
C ARG A 38 0.52 -0.48 -4.98
N ILE A 39 1.13 -1.17 -4.03
CA ILE A 39 1.41 -0.64 -2.69
C ILE A 39 2.44 0.48 -2.77
N ASP A 40 3.55 0.25 -3.48
CA ASP A 40 4.61 1.25 -3.70
C ASP A 40 4.00 2.52 -4.34
N LEU A 41 3.12 2.34 -5.32
CA LEU A 41 2.41 3.45 -5.97
C LEU A 41 1.53 4.26 -5.01
N VAL A 42 0.81 3.60 -4.10
CA VAL A 42 0.02 4.30 -3.08
C VAL A 42 0.94 5.03 -2.09
N GLN A 43 2.05 4.43 -1.66
CA GLN A 43 3.02 5.09 -0.78
C GLN A 43 3.58 6.35 -1.43
N THR A 44 3.98 6.29 -2.71
CA THR A 44 4.42 7.48 -3.47
C THR A 44 3.34 8.56 -3.49
N TRP A 45 2.08 8.21 -3.79
CA TRP A 45 1.02 9.21 -3.76
C TRP A 45 0.76 9.79 -2.38
N THR A 46 0.91 9.00 -1.32
CA THR A 46 0.79 9.49 0.06
C THR A 46 1.92 10.47 0.36
N PHE A 47 3.17 10.17 0.01
CA PHE A 47 4.29 11.11 0.17
C PHE A 47 4.07 12.42 -0.58
N GLU A 48 3.70 12.35 -1.86
CA GLU A 48 3.37 13.54 -2.65
C GLU A 48 2.22 14.36 -2.02
N LEU A 49 1.29 13.68 -1.35
CA LEU A 49 0.17 14.33 -0.70
C LEU A 49 0.57 15.01 0.61
N VAL A 50 1.51 14.43 1.36
CA VAL A 50 2.13 15.08 2.53
C VAL A 50 2.84 16.35 2.09
N ASP A 51 3.64 16.31 1.03
CA ASP A 51 4.33 17.50 0.51
C ASP A 51 3.33 18.58 0.08
N LEU A 52 2.27 18.20 -0.65
CA LEU A 52 1.23 19.13 -1.06
C LEU A 52 0.45 19.71 0.12
N ALA A 53 0.09 18.88 1.10
CA ALA A 53 -0.63 19.32 2.28
C ALA A 53 0.24 20.24 3.14
N THR A 54 1.53 19.93 3.28
CA THR A 54 2.50 20.76 4.00
C THR A 54 2.67 22.10 3.32
N GLY A 55 2.91 22.12 1.99
CA GLY A 55 3.02 23.37 1.23
C GLY A 55 1.74 24.21 1.22
N TYR A 56 0.58 23.56 1.29
CA TYR A 56 -0.71 24.23 1.46
C TYR A 56 -0.85 24.84 2.86
N HIS A 57 -0.57 24.08 3.92
CA HIS A 57 -0.78 24.52 5.31
C HIS A 57 0.24 25.55 5.78
N THR A 58 1.48 25.50 5.27
CA THR A 58 2.55 26.47 5.57
C THR A 58 2.47 27.75 4.73
N GLY A 59 1.74 27.72 3.61
CA GLY A 59 1.70 28.82 2.64
C GLY A 59 2.94 28.93 1.76
N GLU A 60 3.92 28.02 1.90
CA GLU A 60 5.14 27.98 1.07
C GLU A 60 4.85 27.79 -0.42
N SER A 61 3.69 27.20 -0.75
CA SER A 61 3.26 26.99 -2.13
C SER A 61 2.88 28.28 -2.88
N GLY A 62 3.25 29.46 -2.35
CA GLY A 62 3.22 30.74 -3.05
C GLY A 62 1.83 31.39 -3.12
N ILE A 63 0.98 31.13 -2.12
CA ILE A 63 -0.42 31.57 -2.16
C ILE A 63 -0.65 32.78 -1.27
N ALA A 64 -0.44 33.96 -1.83
CA ALA A 64 -1.01 35.19 -1.28
C ALA A 64 -2.50 35.38 -1.66
N ASP A 65 -3.06 34.53 -2.54
CA ASP A 65 -4.40 34.72 -3.13
C ASP A 65 -5.41 33.60 -2.84
N LYS A 66 -6.60 33.99 -2.35
CA LYS A 66 -7.75 33.09 -2.03
C LYS A 66 -8.17 32.15 -3.18
N TYR A 67 -7.98 32.56 -4.43
CA TYR A 67 -8.34 31.77 -5.62
C TYR A 67 -7.37 30.61 -5.88
N SER A 68 -6.09 30.80 -5.57
CA SER A 68 -5.07 29.76 -5.68
C SER A 68 -5.24 28.70 -4.58
N ASN A 69 -5.71 29.11 -3.39
CA ASN A 69 -5.98 28.20 -2.29
C ASN A 69 -7.07 27.17 -2.62
N ARG A 70 -8.20 27.63 -3.20
CA ARG A 70 -9.28 26.73 -3.65
C ARG A 70 -8.84 25.72 -4.72
N TYR A 71 -7.91 26.11 -5.58
CA TYR A 71 -7.37 25.18 -6.58
C TYR A 71 -6.57 24.07 -5.89
N GLN A 72 -5.69 24.42 -4.96
CA GLN A 72 -4.91 23.43 -4.21
C GLN A 72 -5.79 22.53 -3.34
N GLU A 73 -6.79 23.08 -2.65
CA GLU A 73 -7.78 22.28 -1.91
C GLU A 73 -8.43 21.22 -2.80
N ARG A 74 -8.81 21.60 -4.03
CA ARG A 74 -9.40 20.67 -5.00
C ARG A 74 -8.40 19.59 -5.43
N VAL A 75 -7.14 19.96 -5.67
CA VAL A 75 -6.07 19.01 -6.01
C VAL A 75 -5.85 18.02 -4.86
N ILE A 76 -5.72 18.50 -3.63
CA ILE A 76 -5.54 17.68 -2.42
C ILE A 76 -6.75 16.75 -2.24
N LYS A 77 -7.98 17.26 -2.31
CA LYS A 77 -9.22 16.44 -2.23
C LYS A 77 -9.24 15.34 -3.30
N SER A 78 -8.90 15.67 -4.54
CA SER A 78 -8.85 14.71 -5.66
C SER A 78 -7.81 13.61 -5.42
N ARG A 79 -6.61 13.97 -4.97
CA ARG A 79 -5.54 13.01 -4.68
C ARG A 79 -5.87 12.14 -3.45
N LEU A 80 -6.48 12.70 -2.41
CA LEU A 80 -6.99 11.95 -1.25
C LEU A 80 -8.05 10.93 -1.67
N ASP A 81 -8.99 11.33 -2.52
CA ASP A 81 -10.02 10.42 -3.05
C ASP A 81 -9.39 9.27 -3.87
N ARG A 82 -8.38 9.57 -4.70
CA ARG A 82 -7.60 8.54 -5.41
C ARG A 82 -6.95 7.55 -4.43
N VAL A 83 -6.20 8.03 -3.44
CA VAL A 83 -5.50 7.20 -2.44
C VAL A 83 -6.49 6.31 -1.69
N THR A 84 -7.55 6.91 -1.13
CA THR A 84 -8.57 6.19 -0.33
C THR A 84 -9.34 5.15 -1.16
N ARG A 85 -9.69 5.45 -2.42
CA ARG A 85 -10.33 4.48 -3.32
C ARG A 85 -9.39 3.34 -3.69
N THR A 86 -8.13 3.64 -3.97
CA THR A 86 -7.14 2.59 -4.31
C THR A 86 -6.92 1.66 -3.13
N ILE A 87 -6.75 2.18 -1.91
CA ILE A 87 -6.62 1.37 -0.68
C ILE A 87 -7.86 0.51 -0.44
N SER A 88 -9.05 1.10 -0.62
CA SER A 88 -10.32 0.38 -0.51
C SER A 88 -10.41 -0.77 -1.52
N SER A 89 -9.90 -0.57 -2.75
CA SER A 89 -9.83 -1.62 -3.76
C SER A 89 -8.85 -2.73 -3.36
N LEU A 90 -7.65 -2.36 -2.86
CA LEU A 90 -6.61 -3.29 -2.44
C LEU A 90 -7.09 -4.24 -1.34
N ARG A 91 -7.86 -3.72 -0.37
CA ARG A 91 -8.51 -4.54 0.67
C ARG A 91 -9.45 -5.57 0.08
N LYS A 92 -10.34 -5.16 -0.83
CA LYS A 92 -11.36 -6.03 -1.45
C LYS A 92 -10.74 -7.11 -2.33
N SER A 93 -9.71 -6.78 -3.11
CA SER A 93 -9.15 -7.70 -4.12
C SER A 93 -7.95 -8.52 -3.64
N THR A 94 -7.23 -8.09 -2.60
CA THR A 94 -5.84 -8.55 -2.44
C THR A 94 -5.37 -8.68 -0.98
N LEU A 95 -5.73 -7.81 -0.06
CA LEU A 95 -5.16 -7.85 1.30
C LEU A 95 -5.99 -8.69 2.30
N GLY A 96 -7.19 -9.13 1.92
CA GLY A 96 -8.05 -9.95 2.77
C GLY A 96 -8.55 -9.18 4.03
N LYS A 97 -9.15 -9.91 4.98
CA LYS A 97 -9.56 -9.35 6.28
C LYS A 97 -8.34 -9.28 7.22
N SER A 98 -7.33 -8.47 6.89
CA SER A 98 -6.26 -8.17 7.84
C SER A 98 -6.86 -7.46 9.06
N PRO A 99 -6.45 -7.81 10.30
CA PRO A 99 -6.86 -7.09 11.52
C PRO A 99 -6.33 -5.65 11.55
N TYR A 100 -5.24 -5.38 10.82
CA TYR A 100 -4.76 -4.02 10.56
C TYR A 100 -5.53 -3.45 9.37
N ASN A 101 -6.25 -2.38 9.64
CA ASN A 101 -7.30 -1.88 8.77
C ASN A 101 -6.74 -0.71 7.96
N SER A 102 -5.98 -0.95 6.89
CA SER A 102 -5.45 0.13 6.03
C SER A 102 -6.51 1.17 5.59
N PRO A 103 -7.80 0.83 5.39
CA PRO A 103 -8.84 1.84 5.19
C PRO A 103 -9.13 2.75 6.39
N HIS A 104 -8.92 2.27 7.61
CA HIS A 104 -8.99 3.07 8.83
C HIS A 104 -7.82 4.05 8.90
N GLU A 105 -6.60 3.59 8.62
CA GLU A 105 -5.44 4.50 8.55
C GLU A 105 -5.58 5.51 7.40
N ALA A 106 -6.16 5.10 6.27
CA ALA A 106 -6.47 6.01 5.17
C ALA A 106 -7.52 7.07 5.55
N TYR A 107 -8.46 6.72 6.45
CA TYR A 107 -9.43 7.65 7.00
C TYR A 107 -8.74 8.66 7.93
N HIS A 108 -7.89 8.21 8.84
CA HIS A 108 -7.13 9.09 9.75
C HIS A 108 -6.20 10.03 9.00
N PHE A 109 -5.47 9.53 8.01
CA PHE A 109 -4.64 10.38 7.15
C PHE A 109 -5.46 11.43 6.41
N ARG A 110 -6.61 11.04 5.84
CA ARG A 110 -7.53 12.00 5.21
C ARG A 110 -8.02 13.05 6.22
N GLN A 111 -8.35 12.62 7.43
CA GLN A 111 -8.81 13.51 8.49
C GLN A 111 -7.71 14.50 8.88
N ALA A 112 -6.49 14.05 9.17
CA ALA A 112 -5.36 14.91 9.50
C ALA A 112 -5.12 16.01 8.45
N VAL A 113 -5.20 15.65 7.16
CA VAL A 113 -5.01 16.63 6.07
C VAL A 113 -6.13 17.66 5.98
N THR A 114 -7.37 17.30 6.31
CA THR A 114 -8.57 18.09 5.96
C THR A 114 -9.37 18.65 7.15
N LEU A 115 -9.10 18.20 8.38
CA LEU A 115 -9.94 18.54 9.53
C LEU A 115 -9.74 19.98 10.00
N HIS A 116 -8.51 20.48 9.92
CA HIS A 116 -8.13 21.79 10.41
C HIS A 116 -7.53 22.62 9.29
N ASN A 117 -7.85 23.93 9.27
CA ASN A 117 -7.26 24.91 8.35
C ASN A 117 -7.44 24.58 6.84
N PHE A 118 -8.49 23.83 6.50
CA PHE A 118 -8.75 23.34 5.15
C PHE A 118 -10.21 23.65 4.76
N ASP A 119 -10.46 24.24 3.59
CA ASP A 119 -11.80 24.64 3.15
C ASP A 119 -12.50 25.62 4.11
N THR A 120 -11.73 26.49 4.77
CA THR A 120 -12.23 27.47 5.73
C THR A 120 -12.41 28.85 5.09
N SER A 121 -13.32 29.65 5.64
CA SER A 121 -13.48 31.06 5.24
C SER A 121 -12.25 31.91 5.60
N GLU A 122 -11.54 31.50 6.64
CA GLU A 122 -10.33 32.14 7.18
C GLU A 122 -9.20 31.09 7.19
N TYR A 123 -8.34 31.15 6.18
CA TYR A 123 -7.12 30.35 6.12
C TYR A 123 -6.03 31.01 6.96
N LYS A 124 -5.29 30.21 7.74
CA LYS A 124 -4.15 30.67 8.53
C LYS A 124 -2.95 29.78 8.25
N ALA A 125 -1.89 30.37 7.69
CA ALA A 125 -0.62 29.68 7.52
C ALA A 125 -0.11 29.15 8.87
N GLN A 126 0.30 27.89 8.88
CA GLN A 126 0.82 27.19 10.04
C GLN A 126 2.35 27.28 10.05
N PRO A 127 2.98 27.37 11.23
CA PRO A 127 4.43 27.25 11.32
C PRO A 127 4.87 25.83 10.94
N PRO A 128 6.13 25.66 10.50
CA PRO A 128 6.70 24.34 10.16
C PRO A 128 6.62 23.33 11.31
N ASP A 129 6.74 23.79 12.55
CA ASP A 129 6.69 22.95 13.77
C ASP A 129 5.27 22.85 14.37
N SER A 130 4.23 23.00 13.54
CA SER A 130 2.85 22.89 14.03
C SER A 130 2.44 21.44 14.24
N GLU A 131 1.69 21.18 15.31
CA GLU A 131 1.11 19.85 15.61
C GLU A 131 0.27 19.31 14.44
N LEU A 132 -0.32 20.19 13.63
CA LEU A 132 -1.07 19.81 12.42
C LEU A 132 -0.18 19.12 11.39
N LEU A 133 1.03 19.64 11.14
CA LEU A 133 1.96 19.06 10.17
C LEU A 133 2.54 17.74 10.70
N ASP A 134 2.83 17.68 12.00
CA ASP A 134 3.25 16.45 12.66
C ASP A 134 2.18 15.36 12.56
N ASP A 135 0.91 15.69 12.79
CA ASP A 135 -0.20 14.73 12.68
C ASP A 135 -0.37 14.22 11.24
N ILE A 136 -0.23 15.09 10.23
CA ILE A 136 -0.22 14.68 8.82
C ILE A 136 0.91 13.70 8.54
N ALA A 137 2.13 13.98 9.02
CA ALA A 137 3.28 13.11 8.81
C ALA A 137 3.12 11.75 9.55
N MET A 138 2.65 11.78 10.80
CA MET A 138 2.44 10.57 11.62
C MET A 138 1.35 9.66 11.05
N THR A 139 0.22 10.22 10.64
CA THR A 139 -0.88 9.45 10.04
C THR A 139 -0.51 8.92 8.65
N ALA A 140 0.28 9.66 7.87
CA ALA A 140 0.84 9.17 6.61
C ALA A 140 1.75 7.96 6.83
N GLN A 141 2.68 8.04 7.78
CA GLN A 141 3.58 6.94 8.12
C GLN A 141 2.80 5.72 8.61
N SER A 142 1.83 5.92 9.50
CA SER A 142 0.95 4.85 10.01
C SER A 142 0.21 4.14 8.88
N LEU A 143 -0.28 4.90 7.89
CA LEU A 143 -0.90 4.33 6.69
C LEU A 143 0.09 3.47 5.89
N MET A 144 1.30 3.97 5.63
CA MET A 144 2.32 3.24 4.87
C MET A 144 2.71 1.94 5.57
N ASP A 145 2.95 2.00 6.88
CA ASP A 145 3.29 0.84 7.70
C ASP A 145 2.17 -0.19 7.69
N SER A 146 0.91 0.25 7.76
CA SER A 146 -0.25 -0.65 7.68
C SER A 146 -0.32 -1.41 6.34
N LEU A 147 0.07 -0.76 5.23
CA LEU A 147 0.10 -1.38 3.90
C LEU A 147 1.22 -2.42 3.82
N GLU A 148 2.40 -2.09 4.37
CA GLU A 148 3.55 -2.99 4.42
C GLU A 148 3.30 -4.22 5.29
N GLU A 149 2.66 -4.03 6.45
CA GLU A 149 2.30 -5.12 7.33
C GLU A 149 1.27 -6.04 6.66
N ALA A 150 0.25 -5.47 6.01
CA ALA A 150 -0.74 -6.24 5.28
C ALA A 150 -0.11 -7.07 4.14
N TYR A 151 0.86 -6.50 3.41
CA TYR A 151 1.62 -7.22 2.39
C TYR A 151 2.49 -8.34 2.99
N SER A 152 3.24 -8.02 4.04
CA SER A 152 4.15 -8.94 4.73
C SER A 152 3.38 -10.12 5.32
N LYS A 153 2.21 -9.90 5.92
CA LYS A 153 1.38 -10.97 6.47
C LYS A 153 0.91 -11.94 5.39
N ARG A 154 0.61 -11.45 4.18
CA ARG A 154 0.14 -12.28 3.06
C ARG A 154 1.25 -13.17 2.49
N TYR A 155 2.47 -12.64 2.31
CA TYR A 155 3.54 -13.34 1.58
C TYR A 155 4.70 -13.83 2.45
N HIS A 156 4.81 -13.36 3.70
CA HIS A 156 5.82 -13.76 4.68
C HIS A 156 5.19 -14.22 6.00
N PRO A 157 4.28 -15.22 5.99
CA PRO A 157 3.64 -15.68 7.21
C PRO A 157 4.68 -16.24 8.20
N ALA A 158 4.53 -15.88 9.48
CA ALA A 158 5.51 -16.17 10.53
C ALA A 158 5.81 -17.67 10.73
N TRP A 159 4.93 -18.57 10.29
CA TRP A 159 5.16 -20.01 10.34
C TRP A 159 6.23 -20.48 9.36
N LEU A 160 6.36 -19.85 8.18
CA LEU A 160 7.44 -20.15 7.22
C LEU A 160 8.81 -19.74 7.78
N ARG A 161 8.90 -18.60 8.51
CA ARG A 161 10.12 -18.22 9.24
C ARG A 161 10.48 -19.26 10.32
N ARG A 162 9.50 -19.73 11.08
CA ARG A 162 9.70 -20.74 12.14
C ARG A 162 10.15 -22.10 11.60
N LEU A 163 9.60 -22.54 10.46
CA LEU A 163 10.02 -23.78 9.80
C LEU A 163 11.46 -23.70 9.26
N ARG A 164 11.83 -22.57 8.64
CA ARG A 164 13.20 -22.33 8.15
C ARG A 164 14.22 -22.31 9.29
N LEU A 165 13.86 -21.74 10.45
CA LEU A 165 14.70 -21.71 11.65
C LEU A 165 14.84 -23.10 12.30
N ARG A 166 13.79 -23.95 12.25
CA ARG A 166 13.87 -25.35 12.74
C ARG A 166 14.80 -26.21 11.88
N TRP A 167 14.71 -26.10 10.56
CA TRP A 167 15.60 -26.83 9.65
C TRP A 167 17.07 -26.46 9.83
N ARG A 168 17.36 -25.19 10.05
CA ARG A 168 18.74 -24.68 10.26
C ARG A 168 19.38 -25.08 11.60
N ARG A 169 18.61 -25.65 12.55
CA ARG A 169 19.14 -26.22 13.81
C ARG A 169 19.33 -27.75 13.74
N LEU A 170 18.84 -28.39 12.68
CA LEU A 170 18.90 -29.84 12.47
C LEU A 170 19.95 -30.23 11.41
N SER A 171 20.54 -29.24 10.74
CA SER A 171 21.71 -29.33 9.84
C SER A 171 22.94 -28.80 10.55
#